data_AF-A0A955JMF5-F1
#
_entry.id   AF-A0A955JMF5-F1
#
_cell.length_a   1.000
_cell.length_b   1.000
_cell.length_c   1.000
_cell.angle_alpha   90.00
_cell.angle_beta   90.00
_cell.angle_gamma   90.00
#
_symmetry.space_group_name_H-M   'P 1'
#
loop_
_entity.id
_entity.type
_entity.pdbx_description
1 polymer ?
#
loop_
_entity_poly.entity_id
_entity_poly.type
_entity_poly.pdbx_seq_one_letter_code
_entity_poly.pdbx_strand_id
1 'polypeptide(L)' 'ADDATILVNAAGGAVTVTLPAPVMGKKYVVKKIDASVNNMVIATSGGATIDGAATRTTSVPYQTFVLQNDGTNWFIIN' A
#
# COMPACT_ATOMS: atom_id res chain seq x y z
N ALA A 1 6.75 -17.74 -4.08
CA ALA A 1 5.41 -17.31 -3.63
C ALA A 1 5.70 -16.47 -2.42
N ASP A 2 5.82 -15.18 -2.62
CA ASP A 2 6.53 -14.31 -1.68
C ASP A 2 5.60 -13.14 -1.49
N ASP A 3 4.67 -13.35 -0.57
CA ASP A 3 3.84 -12.29 -0.04
C ASP A 3 4.77 -11.39 0.78
N ALA A 4 4.85 -10.11 0.43
CA ALA A 4 5.75 -9.17 1.08
C ALA A 4 4.97 -8.27 2.05
N THR A 5 5.47 -8.17 3.28
CA THR A 5 4.96 -7.21 4.27
C THR A 5 5.87 -5.98 4.28
N ILE A 6 5.27 -4.80 4.10
CA ILE A 6 5.93 -3.50 4.17
C ILE A 6 5.45 -2.79 5.43
N LEU A 7 6.36 -2.58 6.38
CA LEU A 7 6.11 -1.84 7.60
C LEU A 7 6.52 -0.38 7.40
N VAL A 8 5.59 0.54 7.65
CA VAL A 8 5.77 1.97 7.38
C VAL A 8 5.73 2.76 8.68
N ASN A 9 6.84 3.42 9.00
CA ASN A 9 6.92 4.36 10.11
C ASN A 9 6.88 5.80 9.56
N ALA A 10 5.76 6.49 9.78
CA ALA A 10 5.56 7.88 9.41
C ALA A 10 5.68 8.83 10.63
N ALA A 11 6.31 8.42 11.73
CA ALA A 11 6.46 9.26 12.92
C ALA A 11 7.21 10.58 12.63
N GLY A 12 8.15 10.57 11.67
CA GLY A 12 8.94 11.73 11.26
C GLY A 12 8.29 12.63 10.20
N GLY A 13 7.11 12.28 9.69
CA GLY A 13 6.44 12.98 8.59
C GLY A 13 5.73 12.02 7.64
N ALA A 14 5.03 12.54 6.63
CA ALA A 14 4.33 11.71 5.67
C ALA A 14 5.31 10.81 4.88
N VAL A 15 4.94 9.55 4.66
CA VAL A 15 5.75 8.55 3.94
C VAL A 15 4.96 7.96 2.80
N THR A 16 5.60 7.90 1.63
CA THR A 16 5.05 7.27 0.42
C THR A 16 5.74 5.94 0.16
N VAL A 17 4.95 4.87 0.03
CA VAL A 17 5.38 3.55 -0.42
C VAL A 17 4.86 3.33 -1.83
N THR A 18 5.76 3.08 -2.77
CA THR A 18 5.39 2.73 -4.15
C THR A 18 5.40 1.22 -4.33
N LEU A 19 4.25 0.66 -4.72
CA LEU A 19 4.14 -0.75 -5.07
C LEU A 19 4.92 -1.04 -6.36
N PRO A 20 5.59 -2.21 -6.45
CA PRO A 20 6.27 -2.63 -7.66
C PRO A 20 5.26 -2.83 -8.81
N ALA A 21 5.78 -3.06 -10.01
CA ALA A 21 4.93 -3.42 -11.14
C ALA A 21 4.05 -4.63 -10.76
N PRO A 22 2.74 -4.60 -11.06
CA PRO A 22 1.83 -5.68 -10.70
C PRO A 22 2.24 -6.99 -11.38
N VAL A 23 2.30 -8.05 -10.60
CA VAL A 23 2.53 -9.43 -11.04
C VAL A 23 1.35 -10.27 -10.59
N MET A 24 0.60 -10.81 -11.55
CA MET A 24 -0.70 -11.45 -11.33
C MET A 24 -0.69 -12.41 -10.13
N GLY A 25 -1.64 -12.21 -9.22
CA GLY A 25 -1.84 -13.08 -8.05
C GLY A 25 -0.90 -12.81 -6.87
N LYS A 26 0.06 -11.88 -6.99
CA LYS A 26 0.91 -11.48 -5.84
C LYS A 26 0.13 -10.61 -4.85
N LYS A 27 0.37 -10.85 -3.57
CA LYS A 27 -0.18 -10.06 -2.47
C LYS A 27 0.90 -9.23 -1.78
N TYR A 28 0.51 -8.04 -1.35
CA TYR A 28 1.31 -7.15 -0.53
C TYR A 28 0.51 -6.71 0.68
N VAL A 29 1.15 -6.70 1.83
CA VAL A 29 0.57 -6.15 3.06
C VAL A 29 1.33 -4.88 3.39
N VAL A 30 0.64 -3.75 3.45
CA VAL A 30 1.24 -2.47 3.86
C VAL A 30 0.63 -2.05 5.17
N LYS A 31 1.46 -1.90 6.20
CA LYS A 31 1.02 -1.59 7.57
C LYS A 31 1.74 -0.36 8.10
N LYS A 32 0.97 0.62 8.55
CA LYS A 32 1.50 1.71 9.38
C LYS A 32 1.86 1.14 10.75
N ILE A 33 3.02 1.48 11.28
CA ILE A 33 3.54 0.91 12.55
C ILE A 33 3.77 1.96 13.65
N ASP A 34 3.30 3.17 13.42
CA ASP A 34 3.46 4.28 14.36
C ASP A 34 2.10 4.92 14.73
N ALA A 35 2.09 5.63 15.84
CA ALA A 35 0.90 6.27 16.42
C ALA A 35 0.59 7.66 15.85
N SER A 36 1.44 8.22 14.98
CA SER A 36 1.24 9.57 14.47
C SER A 36 0.08 9.63 13.49
N VAL A 37 -0.50 10.83 13.34
CA VAL A 37 -1.50 11.13 12.31
C VAL A 37 -0.88 11.53 10.97
N ASN A 38 0.43 11.34 10.81
CA ASN A 38 1.11 11.57 9.54
C ASN A 38 0.70 10.52 8.51
N ASN A 39 0.53 10.99 7.28
CA ASN A 39 0.04 10.17 6.19
C ASN A 39 1.02 9.06 5.80
N MET A 40 0.51 7.83 5.74
CA MET A 40 1.07 6.77 4.92
C MET A 40 0.34 6.80 3.57
N VAL A 41 1.08 6.98 2.49
CA VAL A 41 0.57 6.99 1.10
C VAL A 41 1.07 5.73 0.40
N ILE A 42 0.17 4.95 -0.17
CA ILE A 42 0.46 3.81 -1.03
C ILE A 42 0.23 4.26 -2.47
N ALA A 43 1.27 4.23 -3.29
CA ALA A 43 1.23 4.60 -4.70
C ALA A 43 1.50 3.40 -5.61
N THR A 44 1.07 3.48 -6.86
CA THR A 44 1.34 2.47 -7.89
C THR A 44 2.41 2.94 -8.87
N SER A 45 2.92 2.00 -9.66
CA SER A 45 3.81 2.26 -10.80
C SER A 45 3.14 1.86 -12.11
N GLY A 46 3.61 2.41 -13.23
CA GLY A 46 3.18 1.98 -14.57
C GLY A 46 1.71 2.25 -14.93
N GLY A 47 1.04 3.21 -14.27
CA GLY A 47 -0.35 3.56 -14.55
C GLY A 47 -1.40 2.62 -13.94
N ALA A 48 -0.97 1.61 -13.17
CA ALA A 48 -1.87 0.76 -12.40
C ALA A 48 -2.67 1.60 -11.39
N THR A 49 -3.83 1.11 -10.97
CA THR A 49 -4.65 1.75 -9.93
C THR A 49 -4.83 0.85 -8.72
N ILE A 50 -5.20 1.41 -7.57
CA ILE A 50 -5.67 0.73 -6.36
C ILE A 50 -7.16 1.06 -6.23
N ASP A 51 -8.03 0.09 -6.48
CA ASP A 51 -9.49 0.28 -6.53
C ASP A 51 -9.91 1.49 -7.38
N GLY A 52 -9.28 1.67 -8.55
CA GLY A 52 -9.56 2.78 -9.48
C GLY A 52 -8.88 4.11 -9.15
N ALA A 53 -8.15 4.23 -8.05
CA ALA A 53 -7.38 5.42 -7.70
C ALA A 53 -5.87 5.21 -7.91
N ALA A 54 -5.12 6.26 -8.27
CA ALA A 54 -3.66 6.16 -8.42
C ALA A 54 -2.91 5.95 -7.08
N THR A 55 -3.55 6.33 -5.97
CA THR A 55 -2.98 6.20 -4.63
C THR A 55 -4.05 5.83 -3.60
N ARG A 56 -3.61 5.23 -2.49
CA ARG A 56 -4.40 5.02 -1.28
C ARG A 56 -3.67 5.63 -0.10
N THR A 57 -4.31 6.54 0.62
CA THR A 57 -3.69 7.26 1.77
C THR A 57 -4.41 6.93 3.06
N THR A 58 -3.68 6.84 4.16
CA THR A 58 -4.25 6.77 5.52
C THR A 58 -3.41 7.59 6.50
N SER A 59 -4.09 8.25 7.44
CA SER A 59 -3.51 8.85 8.64
C SER A 59 -3.83 8.03 9.90
N VAL A 60 -4.59 6.94 9.77
CA VAL A 60 -5.06 6.12 10.89
C VAL A 60 -3.89 5.32 11.47
N PRO A 61 -3.57 5.47 12.77
CA PRO A 61 -2.55 4.70 13.45
C PRO A 61 -2.74 3.19 13.26
N TYR A 62 -1.65 2.47 13.00
CA TYR A 62 -1.64 1.01 12.91
C TYR A 62 -2.50 0.39 11.80
N GLN A 63 -3.03 1.21 10.88
CA GLN A 63 -3.85 0.74 9.76
C GLN A 63 -3.06 -0.22 8.85
N THR A 64 -3.75 -1.25 8.38
CA THR A 64 -3.20 -2.26 7.46
C THR A 64 -4.05 -2.31 6.19
N PHE A 65 -3.39 -2.42 5.04
CA PHE A 65 -4.01 -2.72 3.76
C PHE A 65 -3.44 -4.01 3.20
N VAL A 66 -4.32 -4.93 2.80
CA VAL A 66 -3.94 -6.14 2.07
C VAL A 66 -4.33 -5.91 0.61
N LEU A 67 -3.33 -5.86 -0.25
CA LEU A 67 -3.50 -5.61 -1.68
C LEU A 67 -3.17 -6.86 -2.48
N GLN A 68 -4.00 -7.17 -3.46
CA GLN A 68 -3.73 -8.21 -4.46
C GLN A 68 -3.88 -7.60 -5.85
N ASN A 69 -2.99 -7.95 -6.78
CA ASN A 69 -3.15 -7.52 -8.17
C ASN A 69 -3.70 -8.63 -9.08
N ASP A 70 -4.35 -8.19 -10.16
CA ASP A 70 -4.85 -9.03 -11.26
C ASP A 70 -3.90 -9.07 -12.48
N GLY A 71 -2.67 -8.58 -12.32
CA GLY A 71 -1.70 -8.37 -13.40
C GLY A 71 -1.74 -6.98 -14.03
N THR A 72 -2.72 -6.14 -13.70
CA THR A 72 -2.84 -4.76 -14.21
C THR A 72 -3.12 -3.74 -13.10
N ASN A 73 -4.10 -4.02 -12.24
CA ASN A 73 -4.52 -3.16 -11.14
C ASN A 73 -4.41 -3.88 -9.80
N TRP A 74 -4.44 -3.10 -8.73
CA TRP A 74 -4.42 -3.53 -7.34
C TRP A 74 -5.81 -3.38 -6.74
N PHE A 75 -6.16 -4.33 -5.88
CA PHE A 75 -7.43 -4.35 -5.17
C PHE A 75 -7.16 -4.53 -3.68
N ILE A 76 -7.89 -3.79 -2.85
CA ILE A 76 -7.87 -3.99 -1.41
C ILE A 76 -8.88 -5.07 -1.06
N ILE A 77 -8.44 -6.13 -0.39
CA ILE A 77 -9.24 -7.35 -0.15
C ILE A 77 -9.53 -7.62 1.34
N ASN A 78 -9.36 -6.61 2.19
CA ASN A 78 -9.55 -6.66 3.64
C ASN A 78 -10.13 -5.34 4.16
#